data_AF-A0A1U7NQW6-F1
#
_entry.id   AF-A0A1U7NQW6-F1
#
_cell.length_a   1.000
_cell.length_b   1.000
_cell.length_c   1.000
_cell.angle_alpha   90.00
_cell.angle_beta   90.00
_cell.angle_gamma   90.00
#
_symmetry.space_group_name_H-M   'P 1'
#
loop_
_entity.id
_entity.type
_entity.pdbx_description
1 polymer ?
#
loop_
_entity_poly.entity_id
_entity_poly.type
_entity_poly.pdbx_seq_one_letter_code
_entity_poly.pdbx_strand_id
1 'polypeptide(L)'
;MSIRLHSTSSKGSVCYYIKEDYTNPLTKKRTTRNRQSLGNLSSLMEKYSVSSREEVESILKMEIEAMRKAEKKLITLDFDSSALLPLDSVSSFNVGYLFPWKILSMLGISAICRSIAQRNNFKFDLEEIMRLLVCARIIAPGSKKGTLDTARSFYRCPLPNLHDVYRALPVLAQERYFIEKEIYKNSQKICTRDSAILFYDCTNFYFEIEEDDDFRRYGKSKENRPNPIAQYGLFTDRGGIPIADICFEGNRNESFSMRELEKTLEKDFGFSRFIVCADAA
;
A
#
# COMPACT_ATOMS: atom_id res chain seq x y z
N MET A 1 20.93 -11.55 15.68
CA MET A 1 21.02 -10.30 16.47
C MET A 1 21.99 -10.52 17.62
N SER A 2 22.64 -9.47 18.13
CA SER A 2 23.58 -9.57 19.27
C SER A 2 22.84 -9.23 20.56
N ILE A 3 22.70 -10.22 21.44
CA ILE A 3 22.07 -10.12 22.76
C ILE A 3 23.17 -10.20 23.81
N ARG A 4 23.20 -9.31 24.81
CA ARG A 4 24.27 -9.27 25.83
C ARG A 4 23.68 -9.09 27.23
N LEU A 5 24.31 -9.71 28.23
CA LEU A 5 24.03 -9.47 29.64
C LEU A 5 24.58 -8.10 30.04
N HIS A 6 23.77 -7.31 30.74
CA HIS A 6 24.16 -6.01 31.28
C HIS A 6 23.73 -5.90 32.73
N SER A 7 24.61 -5.46 33.62
CA SER A 7 24.28 -5.18 35.02
C SER A 7 24.42 -3.69 35.33
N THR A 8 23.57 -3.19 36.23
CA THR A 8 23.71 -1.84 36.83
C THR A 8 23.65 -1.96 38.34
N SER A 9 24.55 -1.27 39.03
CA SER A 9 24.57 -1.16 40.49
C SER A 9 24.01 0.20 40.95
N SER A 10 23.09 0.19 41.92
CA SER A 10 22.62 1.40 42.59
C SER A 10 22.27 1.10 44.05
N LYS A 11 22.75 1.93 44.97
CA LYS A 11 22.48 1.88 46.43
C LYS A 11 22.51 0.46 47.02
N GLY A 12 23.55 -0.32 46.74
CA GLY A 12 23.73 -1.67 47.29
C GLY A 12 22.96 -2.80 46.59
N SER A 13 22.22 -2.50 45.52
CA SER A 13 21.51 -3.49 44.70
C SER A 13 22.10 -3.59 43.30
N VAL A 14 22.27 -4.81 42.79
CA VAL A 14 22.71 -5.09 41.41
C VAL A 14 21.51 -5.65 40.63
N CYS A 15 21.16 -5.04 39.50
CA CYS A 15 20.09 -5.51 38.63
C CYS A 15 20.65 -5.98 37.29
N TYR A 16 20.11 -7.08 36.75
CA TYR A 16 20.52 -7.67 35.47
C TYR A 16 19.47 -7.44 34.37
N TYR A 17 19.95 -7.15 33.17
CA TYR A 17 19.16 -6.88 31.98
C TYR A 17 19.75 -7.62 30.79
N ILE A 18 18.86 -8.04 29.89
CA ILE A 18 19.22 -8.50 28.56
C ILE A 18 19.09 -7.30 27.61
N LYS A 19 20.22 -6.84 27.06
CA LYS A 19 20.26 -5.79 26.02
C LYS A 19 20.39 -6.40 24.64
N GLU A 20 19.71 -5.81 23.67
CA GLU A 20 19.82 -6.17 22.26
C GLU A 20 20.28 -4.98 21.41
N ASP A 21 21.14 -5.26 20.43
CA ASP A 21 21.52 -4.28 19.41
C ASP A 21 20.35 -4.11 18.43
N TYR A 22 19.76 -2.92 18.41
CA TYR A 22 18.64 -2.54 17.56
C TYR A 22 19.08 -1.52 16.52
N THR A 23 18.70 -1.72 15.25
CA THR A 23 18.88 -0.70 14.21
C THR A 23 17.52 -0.12 13.90
N ASN A 24 17.37 1.18 14.11
CA ASN A 24 16.09 1.83 13.84
C ASN A 24 15.82 1.76 12.32
N PRO A 25 14.71 1.15 11.88
CA PRO A 25 14.43 0.94 10.46
C PRO A 25 14.18 2.24 9.69
N LEU A 26 13.81 3.32 10.37
CA LEU A 26 13.55 4.64 9.78
C LEU A 26 14.80 5.52 9.71
N THR A 27 15.61 5.54 10.78
CA THR A 27 16.79 6.43 10.88
C THR A 27 18.12 5.75 10.54
N LYS A 28 18.13 4.42 10.37
CA LYS A 28 19.32 3.56 10.17
C LYS A 28 20.40 3.69 11.26
N LYS A 29 20.12 4.38 12.37
CA LYS A 29 21.04 4.51 13.51
C LYS A 29 20.99 3.24 14.36
N ARG A 30 22.17 2.77 14.80
CA ARG A 30 22.29 1.66 15.76
C ARG A 30 22.15 2.19 17.18
N THR A 31 21.29 1.54 17.96
CA THR A 31 21.03 1.86 19.37
C THR A 31 20.83 0.56 20.16
N THR A 32 21.11 0.55 21.45
CA THR A 32 20.82 -0.62 22.32
C THR A 32 19.48 -0.45 23.01
N ARG A 33 18.62 -1.48 22.99
CA ARG A 33 17.35 -1.50 23.74
C ARG A 33 17.39 -2.59 24.82
N ASN A 34 16.73 -2.35 25.94
CA ASN A 34 16.48 -3.39 26.94
C ASN A 34 15.39 -4.33 26.41
N ARG A 35 15.75 -5.58 26.16
CA ARG A 35 14.81 -6.63 25.71
C ARG A 35 14.03 -7.22 26.88
N GLN A 36 14.71 -7.49 27.99
CA GLN A 36 14.12 -8.11 29.17
C GLN A 36 14.85 -7.69 30.44
N SER A 37 14.09 -7.43 31.51
CA SER A 37 14.61 -7.24 32.87
C SER A 37 14.64 -8.61 33.57
N LEU A 38 15.81 -9.01 34.07
CA LEU A 38 15.98 -10.31 34.74
C LEU A 38 15.72 -10.23 36.25
N GLY A 39 15.91 -9.06 36.85
CA GLY A 39 15.66 -8.82 38.28
C GLY A 39 16.90 -8.38 39.04
N ASN A 40 16.77 -8.25 40.36
CA ASN A 40 17.87 -7.89 41.25
C ASN A 40 18.62 -9.14 41.76
N LEU A 41 19.87 -8.96 42.18
CA LEU A 41 20.76 -10.05 42.60
C LEU A 41 20.15 -10.89 43.74
N SER A 42 19.51 -10.27 44.73
CA SER A 42 18.85 -11.00 45.83
C SER A 42 17.72 -11.90 45.35
N SER A 43 16.84 -11.42 44.46
CA SER A 43 15.75 -12.22 43.89
C SER A 43 16.26 -13.37 43.01
N LEU A 44 17.39 -13.16 42.32
CA LEU A 44 17.99 -14.17 41.46
C LEU A 44 18.74 -15.23 42.29
N MET A 45 19.38 -14.83 43.39
CA MET A 45 20.01 -15.77 44.33
C MET A 45 18.98 -16.69 44.99
N GLU A 46 17.83 -16.14 45.40
CA GLU A 46 16.72 -16.92 45.95
C GLU A 46 16.13 -17.86 44.89
N LYS A 47 15.84 -17.33 43.69
CA LYS A 47 15.26 -18.11 42.58
C LYS A 47 16.13 -19.28 42.14
N TYR A 48 17.45 -19.09 42.09
CA TYR A 48 18.39 -20.13 41.66
C TYR A 48 19.03 -20.89 42.84
N SER A 49 18.65 -20.58 44.09
CA SER A 49 19.18 -21.20 45.31
C SER A 49 20.72 -21.21 45.39
N VAL A 50 21.33 -20.08 45.04
CA VAL A 50 22.79 -19.92 44.92
C VAL A 50 23.29 -18.82 45.86
N SER A 51 24.49 -19.03 46.43
CA SER A 51 25.04 -18.17 47.48
C SER A 51 26.08 -17.18 46.96
N SER A 52 26.50 -17.31 45.70
CA SER A 52 27.49 -16.43 45.07
C SER A 52 26.92 -15.67 43.87
N ARG A 53 27.38 -14.42 43.72
CA ARG A 53 27.13 -13.60 42.52
C ARG A 53 27.65 -14.26 41.24
N GLU A 54 28.77 -14.97 41.33
CA GLU A 54 29.42 -15.59 40.17
C GLU A 54 28.59 -16.77 39.62
N GLU A 55 27.89 -17.48 40.50
CA GLU A 55 26.97 -18.56 40.15
C GLU A 55 25.74 -18.00 39.43
N VAL A 56 25.19 -16.88 39.90
CA VAL A 56 24.09 -16.19 39.19
C VAL A 56 24.54 -15.70 37.80
N GLU A 57 25.71 -15.08 37.69
CA GLU A 57 26.21 -14.60 36.40
C GLU A 57 26.50 -15.75 35.41
N SER A 58 26.94 -16.91 35.89
CA SER A 58 27.19 -18.08 35.05
C SER A 58 25.89 -18.71 34.52
N ILE A 59 24.86 -18.85 35.36
CA ILE A 59 23.52 -19.32 34.98
C ILE A 59 22.92 -18.39 33.93
N LEU A 60 22.97 -17.07 34.15
CA LEU A 60 22.43 -16.10 33.20
C LEU A 60 23.18 -16.10 31.87
N LYS A 61 24.50 -16.31 31.87
CA LYS A 61 25.28 -16.48 30.64
C LYS A 61 24.87 -17.75 29.88
N MET A 62 24.66 -18.87 30.57
CA MET A 62 24.16 -20.10 29.97
C MET A 62 22.76 -19.94 29.39
N GLU A 63 21.83 -19.28 30.08
CA GLU A 63 20.49 -18.99 29.56
C GLU A 63 20.55 -18.11 28.29
N ILE A 64 21.39 -17.06 28.28
CA ILE A 64 21.56 -16.21 27.09
C ILE A 64 22.17 -16.99 25.92
N GLU A 65 23.10 -17.90 26.17
CA GLU A 65 23.69 -18.74 25.13
C GLU A 65 22.68 -19.76 24.57
N ALA A 66 21.85 -20.34 25.43
CA ALA A 66 20.72 -21.17 25.02
C ALA A 66 19.71 -20.38 24.17
N MET A 67 19.38 -19.14 24.56
CA MET A 67 18.52 -18.25 23.75
C MET A 67 19.14 -17.94 22.39
N ARG A 68 20.45 -17.66 22.33
CA ARG A 68 21.16 -17.43 21.05
C ARG A 68 21.11 -18.67 20.15
N LYS A 69 21.22 -19.87 20.73
CA LYS A 69 21.13 -21.14 19.99
C LYS A 69 19.70 -21.43 19.51
N ALA A 70 18.70 -21.11 20.32
CA ALA A 70 17.29 -21.24 19.98
C ALA A 70 16.86 -20.26 18.87
N GLU A 71 17.33 -19.01 18.89
CA GLU A 71 17.09 -18.04 17.81
C GLU A 71 17.83 -18.39 16.51
N LYS A 72 18.98 -19.06 16.61
CA LYS A 72 19.68 -19.67 15.48
C LYS A 72 19.08 -21.04 15.08
N LYS A 73 17.83 -21.34 15.44
CA LYS A 73 17.15 -22.50 14.86
C LYS A 73 17.13 -22.33 13.34
N LEU A 74 18.01 -23.09 12.69
CA LEU A 74 17.92 -23.34 11.26
C LEU A 74 16.53 -23.95 11.04
N ILE A 75 15.72 -23.30 10.21
CA ILE A 75 14.48 -23.89 9.73
C ILE A 75 14.93 -24.97 8.74
N THR A 76 14.99 -26.21 9.20
CA THR A 76 15.23 -27.35 8.31
C THR A 76 13.95 -27.56 7.52
N LEU A 77 14.03 -27.37 6.21
CA LEU A 77 12.94 -27.69 5.28
C LEU A 77 13.28 -29.06 4.70
N ASP A 78 12.62 -30.09 5.19
CA ASP A 78 12.71 -31.44 4.62
C ASP A 78 11.72 -31.54 3.46
N PHE A 79 12.25 -31.69 2.25
CA PHE A 79 11.46 -31.89 1.04
C PHE A 79 11.55 -33.36 0.62
N ASP A 80 10.40 -34.02 0.53
CA ASP A 80 10.28 -35.36 -0.02
C ASP A 80 9.77 -35.26 -1.47
N SER A 81 10.60 -35.65 -2.45
CA SER A 81 10.22 -35.65 -3.86
C SER A 81 9.14 -36.68 -4.21
N SER A 82 8.92 -37.66 -3.34
CA SER A 82 7.88 -38.69 -3.51
C SER A 82 6.56 -38.32 -2.81
N ALA A 83 6.57 -37.27 -1.98
CA ALA A 83 5.35 -36.78 -1.34
C ALA A 83 4.41 -36.18 -2.38
N LEU A 84 3.23 -36.77 -2.50
CA LEU A 84 2.17 -36.26 -3.37
C LEU A 84 1.50 -35.06 -2.71
N LEU A 85 1.27 -34.01 -3.50
CA LEU A 85 0.46 -32.89 -3.07
C LEU A 85 -1.01 -33.33 -2.97
N PRO A 86 -1.76 -32.88 -1.95
CA PRO A 86 -3.19 -33.14 -1.87
C PRO A 86 -3.89 -32.65 -3.15
N LEU A 87 -4.78 -33.48 -3.70
CA LEU A 87 -5.63 -33.11 -4.83
C LEU A 87 -6.40 -31.83 -4.46
N ASP A 88 -6.50 -30.89 -5.39
CA ASP A 88 -7.16 -29.59 -5.21
C ASP A 88 -6.52 -28.63 -4.17
N SER A 89 -5.31 -28.91 -3.70
CA SER A 89 -4.57 -27.95 -2.86
C SER A 89 -3.80 -26.91 -3.69
N VAL A 90 -3.94 -25.65 -3.31
CA VAL A 90 -3.14 -24.55 -3.87
C VAL A 90 -1.84 -24.44 -3.08
N SER A 91 -0.74 -24.87 -3.69
CA SER A 91 0.61 -24.83 -3.11
C SER A 91 1.50 -23.72 -3.68
N SER A 92 1.01 -22.99 -4.69
CA SER A 92 1.71 -21.89 -5.34
C SER A 92 0.91 -20.60 -5.18
N PHE A 93 1.59 -19.54 -4.77
CA PHE A 93 0.97 -18.23 -4.55
C PHE A 93 1.77 -17.12 -5.22
N ASN A 94 1.06 -16.17 -5.81
CA ASN A 94 1.62 -14.94 -6.34
C ASN A 94 1.81 -13.94 -5.20
N VAL A 95 3.06 -13.57 -4.94
CA VAL A 95 3.46 -12.55 -3.95
C VAL A 95 3.73 -11.19 -4.60
N GLY A 96 3.68 -11.10 -5.94
CA GLY A 96 3.90 -9.88 -6.71
C GLY A 96 2.93 -8.75 -6.37
N TYR A 97 1.72 -9.08 -5.90
CA TYR A 97 0.73 -8.09 -5.48
C TYR A 97 1.16 -7.27 -4.25
N LEU A 98 2.12 -7.77 -3.47
CA LEU A 98 2.63 -7.06 -2.30
C LEU A 98 3.38 -5.76 -2.67
N PHE A 99 3.95 -5.67 -3.87
CA PHE A 99 4.64 -4.45 -4.34
C PHE A 99 3.66 -3.28 -4.56
N PRO A 100 2.62 -3.38 -5.42
CA PRO A 100 1.63 -2.33 -5.54
C PRO A 100 0.87 -2.11 -4.23
N TRP A 101 0.62 -3.16 -3.44
CA TRP A 101 0.00 -3.03 -2.12
C TRP A 101 0.79 -2.11 -1.18
N LYS A 102 2.12 -2.24 -1.17
CA LYS A 102 3.01 -1.36 -0.40
C LYS A 102 2.94 0.08 -0.90
N ILE A 103 2.94 0.30 -2.21
CA ILE A 103 2.82 1.65 -2.79
C ILE A 103 1.49 2.28 -2.38
N LEU A 104 0.38 1.54 -2.45
CA LEU A 104 -0.94 2.01 -2.00
C LEU A 104 -0.95 2.35 -0.51
N SER A 105 -0.28 1.57 0.33
CA SER A 105 -0.11 1.93 1.75
C SER A 105 0.63 3.26 1.91
N MET A 106 1.70 3.48 1.15
CA MET A 106 2.48 4.71 1.20
C MET A 106 1.68 5.92 0.69
N LEU A 107 0.79 5.71 -0.28
CA LEU A 107 -0.15 6.74 -0.78
C LEU A 107 -1.28 7.07 0.20
N GLY A 108 -1.34 6.41 1.36
CA GLY A 108 -2.30 6.73 2.41
C GLY A 108 -3.72 6.25 2.14
N ILE A 109 -3.90 5.22 1.30
CA ILE A 109 -5.22 4.67 0.94
C ILE A 109 -6.06 4.33 2.18
N SER A 110 -5.46 3.80 3.26
CA SER A 110 -6.18 3.50 4.50
C SER A 110 -6.87 4.72 5.11
N ALA A 111 -6.18 5.87 5.14
CA ALA A 111 -6.74 7.10 5.70
C ALA A 111 -7.84 7.68 4.80
N ILE A 112 -7.64 7.62 3.48
CA ILE A 112 -8.60 8.07 2.47
C ILE A 112 -9.88 7.24 2.57
N CYS A 113 -9.79 5.91 2.52
CA CYS A 113 -10.93 5.01 2.64
C CYS A 113 -11.66 5.15 3.97
N ARG A 114 -10.94 5.40 5.08
CA ARG A 114 -11.57 5.67 6.38
C ARG A 114 -12.36 6.97 6.39
N SER A 115 -11.84 8.03 5.77
CA SER A 115 -12.57 9.30 5.64
C SER A 115 -13.86 9.15 4.82
N ILE A 116 -13.81 8.34 3.76
CA ILE A 116 -14.98 8.02 2.93
C ILE A 116 -15.98 7.20 3.74
N ALA A 117 -15.53 6.16 4.44
CA ALA A 117 -16.36 5.29 5.26
C ALA A 117 -17.05 6.04 6.42
N GLN A 118 -16.46 7.12 6.94
CA GLN A 118 -17.11 7.94 7.98
C GLN A 118 -18.29 8.77 7.45
N ARG A 119 -18.30 9.10 6.16
CA ARG A 119 -19.34 9.92 5.52
C ARG A 119 -20.43 9.08 4.84
N ASN A 120 -20.21 7.77 4.73
CA ASN A 120 -21.07 6.85 4.00
C ASN A 120 -21.47 5.68 4.91
N ASN A 121 -22.69 5.16 4.75
CA ASN A 121 -23.17 4.05 5.57
C ASN A 121 -23.14 2.72 4.79
N PHE A 122 -21.94 2.13 4.65
CA PHE A 122 -21.76 0.83 4.03
C PHE A 122 -21.14 -0.20 5.01
N LYS A 123 -21.30 -1.48 4.69
CA LYS A 123 -20.89 -2.61 5.56
C LYS A 123 -19.69 -3.41 5.05
N PHE A 124 -19.11 -3.01 3.93
CA PHE A 124 -17.95 -3.68 3.32
C PHE A 124 -16.65 -2.93 3.59
N ASP A 125 -15.51 -3.62 3.47
CA ASP A 125 -14.20 -3.00 3.58
C ASP A 125 -13.78 -2.34 2.25
N LEU A 126 -13.93 -1.02 2.20
CA LEU A 126 -13.57 -0.23 1.02
C LEU A 126 -12.07 -0.23 0.73
N GLU A 127 -11.23 -0.28 1.77
CA GLU A 127 -9.78 -0.27 1.62
C GLU A 127 -9.31 -1.58 0.96
N GLU A 128 -9.76 -2.72 1.49
CA GLU A 128 -9.42 -4.03 0.93
C GLU A 128 -9.88 -4.16 -0.52
N ILE A 129 -11.12 -3.75 -0.81
CA ILE A 129 -11.67 -3.78 -2.17
C ILE A 129 -10.85 -2.88 -3.10
N MET A 130 -10.57 -1.63 -2.73
CA MET A 130 -9.80 -0.71 -3.56
C MET A 130 -8.41 -1.27 -3.86
N ARG A 131 -7.69 -1.71 -2.82
CA ARG A 131 -6.34 -2.26 -2.99
C ARG A 131 -6.33 -3.50 -3.85
N LEU A 132 -7.28 -4.41 -3.63
CA LEU A 132 -7.40 -5.62 -4.42
C LEU A 132 -7.66 -5.30 -5.90
N LEU A 133 -8.62 -4.41 -6.18
CA LEU A 133 -8.96 -4.01 -7.55
C LEU A 133 -7.78 -3.40 -8.29
N VAL A 134 -6.97 -2.56 -7.62
CA VAL A 134 -5.78 -1.95 -8.22
C VAL A 134 -4.67 -3.00 -8.43
N CYS A 135 -4.36 -3.80 -7.40
CA CYS A 135 -3.28 -4.78 -7.48
C CYS A 135 -3.57 -5.85 -8.55
N ALA A 136 -4.81 -6.37 -8.59
CA ALA A 136 -5.19 -7.34 -9.60
C ALA A 136 -5.18 -6.74 -11.01
N ARG A 137 -5.59 -5.47 -11.19
CA ARG A 137 -5.53 -4.80 -12.51
C ARG A 137 -4.10 -4.72 -13.05
N ILE A 138 -3.13 -4.46 -12.18
CA ILE A 138 -1.71 -4.38 -12.56
C ILE A 138 -1.15 -5.75 -12.92
N ILE A 139 -1.57 -6.80 -12.21
CA ILE A 139 -1.00 -8.15 -12.37
C ILE A 139 -1.67 -8.94 -13.50
N ALA A 140 -2.99 -8.98 -13.51
CA ALA A 140 -3.79 -9.73 -14.47
C ALA A 140 -5.10 -8.96 -14.71
N PRO A 141 -5.10 -7.97 -15.63
CA PRO A 141 -6.28 -7.16 -15.89
C PRO A 141 -7.45 -8.03 -16.37
N GLY A 142 -8.63 -7.78 -15.82
CA GLY A 142 -9.82 -8.54 -16.14
C GLY A 142 -11.09 -7.93 -15.56
N SER A 143 -12.19 -8.68 -15.63
CA SER A 143 -13.48 -8.26 -15.04
C SER A 143 -13.41 -8.18 -13.51
N LYS A 144 -14.41 -7.58 -12.87
CA LYS A 144 -14.50 -7.54 -11.40
C LYS A 144 -14.60 -8.94 -10.78
N LYS A 145 -15.31 -9.85 -11.47
CA LYS A 145 -15.34 -11.27 -11.12
C LYS A 145 -13.97 -11.92 -11.33
N GLY A 146 -13.35 -11.72 -12.50
CA GLY A 146 -12.02 -12.26 -12.80
C GLY A 146 -10.91 -11.75 -11.87
N THR A 147 -11.08 -10.54 -11.32
CA THR A 147 -10.22 -10.00 -10.25
C THR A 147 -10.27 -10.89 -9.01
N LEU A 148 -11.46 -11.33 -8.57
CA LEU A 148 -11.57 -12.24 -7.43
C LEU A 148 -10.99 -13.61 -7.73
N ASP A 149 -11.17 -14.12 -8.95
CA ASP A 149 -10.60 -15.40 -9.36
C ASP A 149 -9.05 -15.33 -9.36
N THR A 150 -8.49 -14.23 -9.87
CA THR A 150 -7.05 -13.95 -9.81
C THR A 150 -6.55 -13.84 -8.37
N ALA A 151 -7.30 -13.14 -7.51
CA ALA A 151 -6.93 -12.89 -6.12
C ALA A 151 -6.80 -14.17 -5.29
N ARG A 152 -7.47 -15.27 -5.68
CA ARG A 152 -7.32 -16.58 -5.02
C ARG A 152 -5.90 -17.14 -5.14
N SER A 153 -5.16 -16.74 -6.18
CA SER A 153 -3.75 -17.09 -6.33
C SER A 153 -2.83 -16.23 -5.47
N PHE A 154 -3.30 -15.14 -4.86
CA PHE A 154 -2.47 -14.23 -4.09
C PHE A 154 -2.21 -14.78 -2.69
N TYR A 155 -0.98 -14.64 -2.22
CA TYR A 155 -0.59 -15.16 -0.90
C TYR A 155 -1.29 -14.40 0.23
N ARG A 156 -2.29 -15.00 0.89
CA ARG A 156 -3.03 -14.40 2.01
C ARG A 156 -3.68 -13.04 1.69
N CYS A 157 -4.12 -12.84 0.44
CA CYS A 157 -4.91 -11.66 0.09
C CYS A 157 -6.35 -11.79 0.62
N PRO A 158 -6.94 -10.73 1.19
CA PRO A 158 -8.37 -10.69 1.48
C PRO A 158 -9.20 -10.93 0.22
N LEU A 159 -10.30 -11.68 0.37
CA LEU A 159 -11.24 -12.02 -0.70
C LEU A 159 -12.64 -11.51 -0.34
N PRO A 160 -12.99 -10.27 -0.73
CA PRO A 160 -14.33 -9.73 -0.49
C PRO A 160 -15.38 -10.46 -1.34
N ASN A 161 -16.64 -10.42 -0.90
CA ASN A 161 -17.74 -10.94 -1.70
C ASN A 161 -17.92 -10.11 -2.97
N LEU A 162 -18.28 -10.77 -4.07
CA LEU A 162 -18.50 -10.11 -5.36
C LEU A 162 -19.56 -9.00 -5.29
N HIS A 163 -20.62 -9.18 -4.49
CA HIS A 163 -21.63 -8.15 -4.28
C HIS A 163 -21.06 -6.91 -3.61
N ASP A 164 -20.13 -7.06 -2.68
CA ASP A 164 -19.51 -5.93 -1.98
C ASP A 164 -18.55 -5.19 -2.91
N VAL A 165 -17.81 -5.91 -3.77
CA VAL A 165 -17.02 -5.31 -4.84
C VAL A 165 -17.88 -4.42 -5.73
N TYR A 166 -19.05 -4.90 -6.16
CA TYR A 166 -19.95 -4.10 -7.00
C TYR A 166 -20.56 -2.90 -6.26
N ARG A 167 -20.93 -3.07 -4.99
CA ARG A 167 -21.46 -1.96 -4.15
C ARG A 167 -20.41 -0.89 -3.85
N ALA A 168 -19.12 -1.24 -3.87
CA ALA A 168 -18.05 -0.27 -3.69
C ALA A 168 -17.85 0.63 -4.93
N LEU A 169 -18.18 0.18 -6.15
CA LEU A 169 -17.89 0.94 -7.37
C LEU A 169 -18.58 2.32 -7.42
N PRO A 170 -19.88 2.46 -7.09
CA PRO A 170 -20.51 3.78 -7.06
C PRO A 170 -19.89 4.72 -6.02
N VAL A 171 -19.51 4.19 -4.86
CA VAL A 171 -18.84 4.98 -3.81
C VAL A 171 -17.49 5.50 -4.31
N LEU A 172 -16.70 4.62 -4.94
CA LEU A 172 -15.41 5.00 -5.54
C LEU A 172 -15.57 6.04 -6.65
N ALA A 173 -16.61 5.90 -7.48
CA ALA A 173 -16.90 6.85 -8.54
C ALA A 173 -17.30 8.22 -7.99
N GLN A 174 -18.14 8.25 -6.95
CA GLN A 174 -18.61 9.49 -6.31
C GLN A 174 -17.47 10.23 -5.59
N GLU A 175 -16.57 9.50 -4.93
CA GLU A 175 -15.45 10.07 -4.17
C GLU A 175 -14.16 10.21 -5.00
N ARG A 176 -14.22 9.98 -6.32
CA ARG A 176 -13.05 9.93 -7.22
C ARG A 176 -12.13 11.15 -7.06
N TYR A 177 -12.68 12.36 -7.14
CA TYR A 177 -11.89 13.59 -7.06
C TYR A 177 -11.29 13.83 -5.67
N PHE A 178 -11.98 13.39 -4.62
CA PHE A 178 -11.42 13.40 -3.27
C PHE A 178 -10.24 12.43 -3.15
N ILE A 179 -10.40 11.21 -3.69
CA ILE A 179 -9.35 10.18 -3.71
C ILE A 179 -8.14 10.70 -4.50
N GLU A 180 -8.34 11.25 -5.69
CA GLU A 180 -7.30 11.80 -6.55
C GLU A 180 -6.50 12.90 -5.84
N LYS A 181 -7.19 13.89 -5.27
CA LYS A 181 -6.58 15.00 -4.53
C LYS A 181 -5.70 14.52 -3.37
N GLU A 182 -6.22 13.59 -2.55
CA GLU A 182 -5.46 13.06 -1.41
C GLU A 182 -4.29 12.15 -1.86
N ILE A 183 -4.46 11.38 -2.93
CA ILE A 183 -3.37 10.60 -3.54
C ILE A 183 -2.27 11.53 -4.04
N TYR A 184 -2.60 12.61 -4.76
CA TYR A 184 -1.61 13.58 -5.23
C TYR A 184 -0.83 14.19 -4.06
N LYS A 185 -1.54 14.68 -3.04
CA LYS A 185 -0.95 15.26 -1.83
C LYS A 185 -0.03 14.28 -1.11
N ASN A 186 -0.44 13.02 -0.98
CA ASN A 186 0.38 11.99 -0.34
C ASN A 186 1.58 11.58 -1.22
N SER A 187 1.45 11.62 -2.55
CA SER A 187 2.51 11.28 -3.49
C SER A 187 3.74 12.19 -3.37
N GLN A 188 3.55 13.45 -2.97
CA GLN A 188 4.64 14.41 -2.71
C GLN A 188 5.60 13.96 -1.60
N LYS A 189 5.17 13.07 -0.70
CA LYS A 189 6.01 12.48 0.35
C LYS A 189 6.80 11.26 -0.11
N ILE A 190 6.41 10.67 -1.24
CA ILE A 190 6.96 9.41 -1.77
C ILE A 190 7.99 9.71 -2.86
N CYS A 191 7.67 10.66 -3.74
CA CYS A 191 8.48 11.03 -4.88
C CYS A 191 8.47 12.55 -5.05
N THR A 192 9.51 13.06 -5.69
CA THR A 192 9.55 14.48 -6.08
C THR A 192 8.55 14.71 -7.19
N ARG A 193 7.68 15.71 -7.03
CA ARG A 193 6.73 16.16 -8.07
C ARG A 193 7.31 17.40 -8.74
N ASP A 194 7.45 17.39 -10.06
CA ASP A 194 7.87 18.55 -10.84
C ASP A 194 6.70 19.08 -11.65
N SER A 195 5.99 20.03 -11.04
CA SER A 195 4.77 20.63 -11.55
C SER A 195 4.99 21.97 -12.27
N ALA A 196 6.23 22.31 -12.64
CA ALA A 196 6.49 23.54 -13.39
C ALA A 196 6.01 23.46 -14.84
N ILE A 197 6.12 22.27 -15.44
CA ILE A 197 5.62 21.95 -16.78
C ILE A 197 4.66 20.78 -16.66
N LEU A 198 3.45 20.95 -17.19
CA LEU A 198 2.41 19.95 -17.20
C LEU A 198 2.20 19.47 -18.62
N PHE A 199 2.13 18.15 -18.80
CA PHE A 199 1.76 17.56 -20.07
C PHE A 199 0.28 17.22 -20.04
N TYR A 200 -0.42 17.66 -21.08
CA TYR A 200 -1.83 17.38 -21.30
C TYR A 200 -1.99 16.47 -22.52
N ASP A 201 -2.79 15.43 -22.37
CA ASP A 201 -3.31 14.66 -23.50
C ASP A 201 -4.80 14.38 -23.27
N CYS A 202 -5.53 14.31 -24.38
CA CYS A 202 -6.95 13.98 -24.41
C CYS A 202 -7.19 12.78 -25.29
N THR A 203 -7.77 11.71 -24.75
CA THR A 203 -8.16 10.53 -25.53
C THR A 203 -9.68 10.35 -25.57
N ASN A 204 -10.16 9.46 -26.42
CA ASN A 204 -11.57 9.07 -26.46
C ASN A 204 -11.74 7.56 -26.34
N PHE A 205 -12.86 7.18 -25.74
CA PHE A 205 -13.34 5.81 -25.65
C PHE A 205 -14.56 5.69 -26.57
N TYR A 206 -14.50 4.76 -27.52
CA TYR A 206 -15.69 4.39 -28.29
C TYR A 206 -16.43 3.25 -27.60
N PHE A 207 -17.71 3.12 -27.91
CA PHE A 207 -18.56 2.07 -27.40
C PHE A 207 -19.24 1.36 -28.56
N GLU A 208 -19.48 0.06 -28.43
CA GLU A 208 -20.28 -0.73 -29.37
C GLU A 208 -21.77 -0.50 -29.09
N ILE A 209 -22.18 0.76 -29.20
CA ILE A 209 -23.57 1.21 -29.10
C ILE A 209 -23.92 1.99 -30.35
N GLU A 210 -25.17 1.89 -30.76
CA GLU A 210 -25.69 2.57 -31.96
C GLU A 210 -26.32 3.91 -31.65
N GLU A 211 -26.79 4.14 -30.42
CA GLU A 211 -27.47 5.37 -30.01
C GLU A 211 -26.68 6.09 -28.92
N ASP A 212 -26.69 7.41 -28.96
CA ASP A 212 -26.04 8.25 -27.96
C ASP A 212 -26.90 8.39 -26.69
N ASP A 213 -26.26 8.82 -25.60
CA ASP A 213 -26.94 9.14 -24.35
C ASP A 213 -26.45 10.46 -23.77
N ASP A 214 -26.82 10.76 -22.53
CA ASP A 214 -26.46 12.02 -21.87
C ASP A 214 -24.94 12.25 -21.73
N PHE A 215 -24.12 11.21 -21.85
CA PHE A 215 -22.66 11.26 -21.67
C PHE A 215 -21.88 10.80 -22.91
N ARG A 216 -22.22 9.63 -23.46
CA ARG A 216 -21.63 9.07 -24.66
C ARG A 216 -22.31 9.71 -25.85
N ARG A 217 -21.62 10.65 -26.50
CA ARG A 217 -22.16 11.51 -27.56
C ARG A 217 -21.38 11.36 -28.85
N TYR A 218 -22.05 11.58 -29.98
CA TYR A 218 -21.37 11.64 -31.27
C TYR A 218 -20.36 12.80 -31.32
N GLY A 219 -19.14 12.50 -31.77
CA GLY A 219 -18.05 13.47 -31.82
C GLY A 219 -16.91 12.96 -32.70
N LYS A 220 -15.84 13.75 -32.79
CA LYS A 220 -14.66 13.40 -33.60
C LYS A 220 -13.88 12.29 -32.89
N SER A 221 -14.14 11.04 -33.28
CA SER A 221 -13.38 9.87 -32.81
C SER A 221 -11.94 9.90 -33.32
N LYS A 222 -10.95 9.56 -32.47
CA LYS A 222 -9.54 9.44 -32.89
C LYS A 222 -9.34 8.23 -33.81
N GLU A 223 -10.23 7.23 -33.72
CA GLU A 223 -10.27 6.06 -34.59
C GLU A 223 -11.21 6.23 -35.81
N ASN A 224 -11.77 7.44 -36.04
CA ASN A 224 -12.76 7.71 -37.09
C ASN A 224 -13.98 6.77 -37.08
N ARG A 225 -14.40 6.32 -35.89
CA ARG A 225 -15.62 5.51 -35.74
C ARG A 225 -16.88 6.39 -35.72
N PRO A 226 -18.00 5.92 -36.28
CA PRO A 226 -19.27 6.65 -36.27
C PRO A 226 -20.01 6.55 -34.92
N ASN A 227 -19.57 5.64 -34.03
CA ASN A 227 -20.24 5.39 -32.75
C ASN A 227 -20.11 6.57 -31.78
N PRO A 228 -21.05 6.70 -30.82
CA PRO A 228 -20.89 7.64 -29.70
C PRO A 228 -19.62 7.35 -28.89
N ILE A 229 -18.96 8.43 -28.45
CA ILE A 229 -17.72 8.38 -27.69
C ILE A 229 -17.87 9.06 -26.33
N ALA A 230 -16.97 8.76 -25.41
CA ALA A 230 -16.69 9.57 -24.23
C ALA A 230 -15.25 10.07 -24.31
N GLN A 231 -14.98 11.24 -23.73
CA GLN A 231 -13.64 11.81 -23.74
C GLN A 231 -12.99 11.78 -22.36
N TYR A 232 -11.66 11.79 -22.37
CA TYR A 232 -10.83 11.69 -21.19
C TYR A 232 -9.60 12.57 -21.31
N GLY A 233 -9.56 13.62 -20.49
CA GLY A 233 -8.40 14.51 -20.37
C GLY A 233 -7.57 14.16 -19.15
N LEU A 234 -6.25 14.22 -19.29
CA LEU A 234 -5.31 13.92 -18.22
C LEU A 234 -4.17 14.93 -18.19
N PHE A 235 -3.89 15.49 -17.01
CA PHE A 235 -2.64 16.17 -16.74
C PHE A 235 -1.64 15.24 -16.04
N THR A 236 -0.40 15.30 -16.52
CA THR A 236 0.76 14.71 -15.84
C THR A 236 1.80 15.77 -15.53
N ASP A 237 2.62 15.51 -14.52
CA ASP A 237 3.77 16.35 -14.21
C ASP A 237 4.94 16.04 -15.16
N ARG A 238 6.07 16.76 -15.02
CA ARG A 238 7.23 16.56 -15.89
C ARG A 238 7.81 15.13 -15.83
N GLY A 239 7.61 14.44 -14.71
CA GLY A 239 8.02 13.05 -14.51
C GLY A 239 7.06 12.02 -15.11
N GLY A 240 5.97 12.48 -15.75
CA GLY A 240 4.92 11.61 -16.30
C GLY A 240 3.99 11.06 -15.23
N ILE A 241 3.99 11.60 -14.01
CA ILE A 241 3.11 11.13 -12.94
C ILE A 241 1.77 11.87 -13.06
N PRO A 242 0.63 11.15 -13.11
CA PRO A 242 -0.70 11.75 -13.12
C PRO A 242 -0.90 12.78 -12.00
N ILE A 243 -1.61 13.86 -12.32
CA ILE A 243 -2.02 14.91 -11.38
C ILE A 243 -3.54 14.91 -11.23
N ALA A 244 -4.24 15.19 -12.34
CA ALA A 244 -5.69 15.37 -12.36
C ALA A 244 -6.28 14.87 -13.68
N ASP A 245 -7.45 14.25 -13.61
CA ASP A 245 -8.18 13.71 -14.76
C ASP A 245 -9.65 14.18 -14.84
N ILE A 246 -10.22 14.14 -16.05
CA ILE A 246 -11.65 14.41 -16.24
C ILE A 246 -12.22 13.53 -17.34
N CYS A 247 -13.36 12.91 -17.07
CA CYS A 247 -14.18 12.26 -18.11
C CYS A 247 -15.33 13.21 -18.46
N PHE A 248 -15.63 13.38 -19.74
CA PHE A 248 -16.64 14.33 -20.20
C PHE A 248 -17.30 13.88 -21.51
N GLU A 249 -18.35 14.59 -21.92
CA GLU A 249 -19.19 14.15 -23.04
C GLU A 249 -18.45 14.12 -24.38
N GLY A 250 -18.78 13.14 -25.22
CA GLY A 250 -18.08 12.86 -26.47
C GLY A 250 -18.07 13.98 -27.52
N ASN A 251 -19.06 14.87 -27.47
CA ASN A 251 -19.24 15.96 -28.43
C ASN A 251 -18.56 17.27 -28.02
N ARG A 252 -17.97 17.35 -26.82
CA ARG A 252 -17.23 18.55 -26.39
C ARG A 252 -15.84 18.57 -27.01
N ASN A 253 -15.16 19.71 -26.98
CA ASN A 253 -13.77 19.82 -27.46
C ASN A 253 -12.79 19.61 -26.28
N GLU A 254 -11.58 19.09 -26.52
CA GLU A 254 -10.50 19.00 -25.53
C GLU A 254 -10.16 20.32 -24.82
N SER A 255 -10.34 21.46 -25.49
CA SER A 255 -10.19 22.79 -24.89
C SER A 255 -11.12 23.01 -23.68
N PHE A 256 -12.27 22.32 -23.65
CA PHE A 256 -13.16 22.33 -22.49
C PHE A 256 -12.51 21.63 -21.30
N SER A 257 -12.03 20.40 -21.47
CA SER A 257 -11.46 19.62 -20.37
C SER A 257 -10.15 20.19 -19.87
N MET A 258 -9.31 20.74 -20.75
CA MET A 258 -8.09 21.44 -20.35
C MET A 258 -8.41 22.61 -19.40
N ARG A 259 -9.36 23.47 -19.76
CA ARG A 259 -9.76 24.63 -18.91
C ARG A 259 -10.38 24.21 -17.58
N GLU A 260 -11.21 23.16 -17.57
CA GLU A 260 -11.79 22.67 -16.32
C GLU A 260 -10.75 22.04 -15.40
N LEU A 261 -9.78 21.32 -15.97
CA LEU A 261 -8.67 20.79 -15.22
C LEU A 261 -7.73 21.88 -14.71
N GLU A 262 -7.43 22.94 -15.48
CA GLU A 262 -6.64 24.09 -15.02
C GLU A 262 -7.25 24.73 -13.76
N LYS A 263 -8.57 24.99 -13.78
CA LYS A 263 -9.31 25.49 -12.60
C LYS A 263 -9.20 24.54 -11.40
N THR A 264 -9.24 23.24 -11.67
CA THR A 264 -9.12 22.20 -10.66
C THR A 264 -7.72 22.22 -10.05
N LEU A 265 -6.67 22.34 -10.86
CA LEU A 265 -5.28 22.44 -10.40
C LEU A 265 -5.05 23.66 -9.51
N GLU A 266 -5.58 24.82 -9.90
CA GLU A 266 -5.49 26.05 -9.10
C GLU A 266 -6.21 25.90 -7.75
N LYS A 267 -7.47 25.43 -7.78
CA LYS A 267 -8.34 25.37 -6.61
C LYS A 267 -7.99 24.24 -5.65
N ASP A 268 -7.78 23.04 -6.18
CA ASP A 268 -7.71 21.81 -5.39
C ASP A 268 -6.29 21.30 -5.18
N PHE A 269 -5.37 21.65 -6.07
CA PHE A 269 -3.99 21.19 -6.01
C PHE A 269 -2.99 22.29 -5.63
N GLY A 270 -3.43 23.55 -5.54
CA GLY A 270 -2.65 24.69 -5.06
C GLY A 270 -1.62 25.20 -6.07
N PHE A 271 -1.84 24.95 -7.35
CA PHE A 271 -0.95 25.41 -8.41
C PHE A 271 -1.14 26.91 -8.62
N SER A 272 -0.05 27.67 -8.63
CA SER A 272 -0.09 29.14 -8.84
C SER A 272 0.55 29.58 -10.16
N ARG A 273 1.52 28.81 -10.66
CA ARG A 273 2.22 29.04 -11.92
C ARG A 273 2.69 27.72 -12.51
N PHE A 274 2.32 27.47 -13.76
CA PHE A 274 2.74 26.31 -14.52
C PHE A 274 2.67 26.61 -16.02
N ILE A 275 3.38 25.82 -16.81
CA ILE A 275 3.32 25.84 -18.28
C ILE A 275 2.61 24.58 -18.73
N VAL A 276 1.59 24.71 -19.57
CA VAL A 276 0.92 23.57 -20.21
C VAL A 276 1.58 23.28 -21.55
N CYS A 277 1.99 22.04 -21.75
CA CYS A 277 2.41 21.49 -23.03
C CYS A 277 1.33 20.54 -23.51
N ALA A 278 0.72 20.86 -24.65
CA ALA A 278 -0.32 20.07 -25.30
C ALA A 278 -0.02 20.00 -26.80
N ASP A 279 -0.48 18.94 -27.45
CA ASP A 279 -0.43 18.85 -28.90
C ASP A 279 -1.39 19.85 -29.54
N ALA A 280 -1.09 20.25 -30.78
CA ALA A 280 -1.98 21.13 -31.54
C ALA A 280 -3.21 20.34 -32.02
N ALA A 281 -4.41 20.86 -31.72
CA ALA A 281 -5.72 20.31 -32.07
C ALA A 281 -6.06 20.37 -33.58
#